data_AF-A0A1R1CX41-F1
#
_entry.id   AF-A0A1R1CX41-F1
#
_cell.length_a   1.000
_cell.length_b   1.000
_cell.length_c   1.000
_cell.angle_alpha   90.00
_cell.angle_beta   90.00
_cell.angle_gamma   90.00
#
_symmetry.space_group_name_H-M   'P 1'
#
loop_
_entity.id
_entity.type
_entity.pdbx_description
1 polymer ?
#
loop_
_entity_poly.entity_id
_entity_poly.type
_entity_poly.pdbx_seq_one_letter_code
_entity_poly.pdbx_strand_id
1 'polypeptide(L)'
;MDKQEIILFIMEEYEYFKDESGEQLKAGLLRIFNYKGGLTAEALQCWNDSDLSQLYHIVSGMRLTRLYVPNIIEVYEGMDRDGLPSRVSFGSIVNSEPLQKEPRIHRQYGKYDVPPTINRLYELEAELGRDMDMELGLLMQKYDFRYHCTPPDFIPFASPGVDGIHYCFVTDFGTVKDLEQAYIAAVSPMDIDSEIWIVAKNITDFLRILCTDRSVLYYNGSTLDVYFQSAKEQELQQEKQQLSPALQRLKAVFELNEIPDLFEYMQSVREARNKEICIQTLDTIGVMPLLLEQSRASAAEPFFLDWEDEQSIMQLLLDASPEVKLAIIRDAQHMKLLMNDNRLLKSCERALKELGLYHELYNLRELID
;
A
#
# COMPACT_ATOMS: atom_id res chain seq x y z
N MET A 1 5.11 -34.39 -10.16
CA MET A 1 4.56 -35.24 -11.24
C MET A 1 5.40 -35.00 -12.47
N ASP A 2 5.69 -36.05 -13.21
CA ASP A 2 6.30 -35.88 -14.52
C ASP A 2 5.28 -35.31 -15.53
N LYS A 3 5.79 -34.84 -16.67
CA LYS A 3 4.96 -34.19 -17.71
C LYS A 3 3.88 -35.12 -18.26
N GLN A 4 4.13 -36.44 -18.32
CA GLN A 4 3.19 -37.41 -18.85
C GLN A 4 2.05 -37.68 -17.85
N GLU A 5 2.37 -37.77 -16.57
CA GLU A 5 1.40 -37.88 -15.47
C GLU A 5 0.44 -36.69 -15.43
N ILE A 6 0.96 -35.47 -15.64
CA ILE A 6 0.14 -34.26 -15.67
C ILE A 6 -0.84 -34.28 -16.85
N ILE A 7 -0.35 -34.65 -18.05
CA ILE A 7 -1.20 -34.74 -19.25
C ILE A 7 -2.28 -35.80 -19.06
N LEU A 8 -1.93 -36.99 -18.52
CA LEU A 8 -2.89 -38.05 -18.25
C LEU A 8 -4.00 -37.58 -17.29
N PHE A 9 -3.61 -36.91 -16.19
CA PHE A 9 -4.58 -36.36 -15.24
C PHE A 9 -5.52 -35.34 -15.88
N ILE A 10 -4.98 -34.39 -16.66
CA ILE A 10 -5.79 -33.38 -17.34
C ILE A 10 -6.77 -34.02 -18.31
N MET A 11 -6.33 -35.04 -19.05
CA MET A 11 -7.18 -35.75 -20.03
C MET A 11 -8.30 -36.55 -19.35
N GLU A 12 -8.01 -37.23 -18.23
CA GLU A 12 -9.01 -37.97 -17.44
C GLU A 12 -10.13 -37.04 -16.97
N GLU A 13 -9.77 -35.89 -16.40
CA GLU A 13 -10.75 -34.91 -15.91
C GLU A 13 -11.46 -34.20 -17.06
N TYR A 14 -10.76 -33.91 -18.17
CA TYR A 14 -11.36 -33.27 -19.35
C TYR A 14 -12.46 -34.13 -19.97
N GLU A 15 -12.34 -35.47 -19.95
CA GLU A 15 -13.42 -36.36 -20.40
C GLU A 15 -14.68 -36.23 -19.55
N TYR A 16 -14.52 -36.03 -18.23
CA TYR A 16 -15.66 -35.87 -17.32
C TYR A 16 -16.42 -34.57 -17.57
N PHE A 17 -15.75 -33.52 -18.04
CA PHE A 17 -16.36 -32.21 -18.28
C PHE A 17 -17.04 -32.07 -19.65
N LYS A 18 -17.10 -33.11 -20.49
CA LYS A 18 -17.71 -33.00 -21.83
C LYS A 18 -19.19 -32.60 -21.82
N ASP A 19 -19.92 -32.79 -20.72
CA ASP A 19 -21.38 -32.60 -20.68
C ASP A 19 -21.84 -31.29 -19.98
N GLU A 20 -21.58 -31.05 -18.69
CA GLU A 20 -22.14 -29.87 -17.97
C GLU A 20 -21.15 -28.71 -17.70
N SER A 21 -19.87 -29.00 -17.40
CA SER A 21 -18.87 -27.95 -17.09
C SER A 21 -17.95 -27.59 -18.26
N GLY A 22 -18.15 -28.20 -19.43
CA GLY A 22 -17.24 -28.11 -20.58
C GLY A 22 -17.14 -26.71 -21.17
N GLU A 23 -18.22 -25.94 -21.16
CA GLU A 23 -18.22 -24.57 -21.67
C GLU A 23 -17.43 -23.60 -20.77
N GLN A 24 -17.46 -23.80 -19.45
CA GLN A 24 -16.66 -23.00 -18.52
C GLN A 24 -15.16 -23.27 -18.70
N LEU A 25 -14.78 -24.54 -18.86
CA LEU A 25 -13.39 -24.91 -19.11
C LEU A 25 -12.91 -24.39 -20.47
N LYS A 26 -13.71 -24.48 -21.53
CA LYS A 26 -13.40 -23.88 -22.85
C LYS A 26 -13.22 -22.36 -22.77
N ALA A 27 -14.08 -21.65 -22.04
CA ALA A 27 -13.95 -20.22 -21.84
C ALA A 27 -12.66 -19.87 -21.06
N GLY A 28 -12.32 -20.67 -20.04
CA GLY A 28 -11.06 -20.55 -19.31
C GLY A 28 -9.83 -20.78 -20.19
N LEU A 29 -9.85 -21.81 -21.04
CA LEU A 29 -8.77 -22.12 -21.98
C LEU A 29 -8.50 -20.97 -22.96
N LEU A 30 -9.57 -20.35 -23.48
CA LEU A 30 -9.44 -19.19 -24.33
C LEU A 30 -8.93 -17.97 -23.56
N ARG A 31 -9.43 -17.70 -22.36
CA ARG A 31 -9.09 -16.48 -21.62
C ARG A 31 -7.67 -16.50 -21.07
N ILE A 32 -7.24 -17.65 -20.56
CA ILE A 32 -5.97 -17.79 -19.83
C ILE A 32 -4.85 -18.19 -20.78
N PHE A 33 -5.11 -19.12 -21.70
CA PHE A 33 -4.08 -19.69 -22.58
C PHE A 33 -4.23 -19.28 -24.05
N ASN A 34 -5.21 -18.43 -24.38
CA ASN A 34 -5.57 -18.06 -25.75
C ASN A 34 -5.81 -19.28 -26.67
N TYR A 35 -6.25 -20.40 -26.09
CA TYR A 35 -6.41 -21.67 -26.79
C TYR A 35 -7.87 -21.87 -27.26
N LYS A 36 -8.06 -22.14 -28.55
CA LYS A 36 -9.39 -22.25 -29.21
C LYS A 36 -9.76 -23.67 -29.67
N GLY A 37 -8.92 -24.67 -29.36
CA GLY A 37 -9.13 -26.06 -29.75
C GLY A 37 -9.77 -26.92 -28.65
N GLY A 38 -10.12 -28.17 -29.00
CA GLY A 38 -10.36 -29.19 -27.97
C GLY A 38 -9.03 -29.70 -27.42
N LEU A 39 -8.98 -29.97 -26.11
CA LEU A 39 -7.78 -30.54 -25.50
C LEU A 39 -7.55 -31.98 -26.00
N THR A 40 -6.37 -32.24 -26.56
CA THR A 40 -5.88 -33.59 -26.84
C THR A 40 -4.52 -33.77 -26.18
N ALA A 41 -4.14 -35.03 -25.90
CA ALA A 41 -2.85 -35.33 -25.29
C ALA A 41 -1.68 -34.83 -26.16
N GLU A 42 -1.81 -34.93 -27.48
CA GLU A 42 -0.81 -34.47 -28.44
C GLU A 42 -0.65 -32.94 -28.41
N ALA A 43 -1.75 -32.21 -28.28
CA ALA A 43 -1.71 -30.76 -28.16
C ALA A 43 -1.00 -30.32 -26.87
N LEU A 44 -1.29 -30.99 -25.74
CA LEU A 44 -0.70 -30.69 -24.43
C LEU A 44 0.79 -31.04 -24.35
N GLN A 45 1.27 -32.01 -25.14
CA GLN A 45 2.70 -32.29 -25.23
C GLN A 45 3.50 -31.11 -25.79
N CYS A 46 2.90 -30.30 -26.67
CA CYS A 46 3.51 -29.11 -27.25
C CYS A 46 3.45 -27.87 -26.34
N TRP A 47 2.76 -27.94 -25.21
CA TRP A 47 2.69 -26.82 -24.27
C TRP A 47 3.98 -26.70 -23.45
N ASN A 48 4.34 -25.46 -23.11
CA ASN A 48 5.42 -25.22 -22.16
C ASN A 48 5.01 -25.68 -20.76
N ASP A 49 6.01 -25.94 -19.91
CA ASP A 49 5.76 -26.56 -18.60
C ASP A 49 5.00 -25.64 -17.63
N SER A 50 5.10 -24.31 -17.80
CA SER A 50 4.36 -23.33 -17.01
C SER A 50 2.86 -23.40 -17.29
N ASP A 51 2.47 -23.35 -18.57
CA ASP A 51 1.06 -23.39 -18.98
C ASP A 51 0.42 -24.73 -18.62
N LEU A 52 1.18 -25.83 -18.77
CA LEU A 52 0.72 -27.16 -18.42
C LEU A 52 0.51 -27.31 -16.90
N SER A 53 1.42 -26.76 -16.08
CA SER A 53 1.28 -26.74 -14.63
C SER A 53 0.08 -25.90 -14.18
N GLN A 54 -0.12 -24.73 -14.80
CA GLN A 54 -1.26 -23.87 -14.51
C GLN A 54 -2.59 -24.55 -14.85
N LEU A 55 -2.69 -25.21 -16.01
CA LEU A 55 -3.88 -25.97 -16.38
C LEU A 55 -4.13 -27.13 -15.42
N TYR A 56 -3.08 -27.84 -14.98
CA TYR A 56 -3.19 -28.88 -13.97
C TYR A 56 -3.80 -28.37 -12.66
N HIS A 57 -3.34 -27.22 -12.15
CA HIS A 57 -3.89 -26.64 -10.92
C HIS A 57 -5.36 -26.26 -11.05
N ILE A 58 -5.76 -25.69 -12.20
CA ILE A 58 -7.16 -25.34 -12.48
C ILE A 58 -8.03 -26.60 -12.46
N VAL A 59 -7.64 -27.63 -13.22
CA VAL A 59 -8.39 -28.88 -13.35
C VAL A 59 -8.44 -29.64 -12.00
N SER A 60 -7.34 -29.64 -11.25
CA SER A 60 -7.28 -30.24 -9.92
C SER A 60 -8.22 -29.55 -8.92
N GLY A 61 -8.27 -28.21 -8.93
CA GLY A 61 -9.23 -27.45 -8.12
C GLY A 61 -10.68 -27.75 -8.48
N MET A 62 -10.98 -27.92 -9.76
CA MET A 62 -12.32 -28.32 -10.22
C MET A 62 -12.68 -29.73 -9.74
N ARG A 63 -11.74 -30.69 -9.80
CA ARG A 63 -11.93 -32.05 -9.25
C ARG A 63 -12.21 -32.02 -7.75
N LEU A 64 -11.43 -31.26 -6.98
CA LEU A 64 -11.63 -31.13 -5.54
C LEU A 64 -13.01 -30.55 -5.21
N THR A 65 -13.43 -29.53 -5.95
CA THR A 65 -14.75 -28.92 -5.79
C THR A 65 -15.85 -29.95 -6.02
N ARG A 66 -15.76 -30.72 -7.12
CA ARG A 66 -16.71 -31.78 -7.46
C ARG A 66 -16.78 -32.90 -6.41
N LEU A 67 -15.64 -33.31 -5.86
CA LEU A 67 -15.57 -34.46 -4.95
C LEU A 67 -15.90 -34.11 -3.49
N TYR A 68 -15.60 -32.89 -3.05
CA TYR A 68 -15.60 -32.54 -1.62
C TYR A 68 -16.55 -31.40 -1.25
N VAL A 69 -17.10 -30.66 -2.21
CA VAL A 69 -18.15 -29.67 -1.92
C VAL A 69 -19.49 -30.39 -2.04
N PRO A 70 -20.28 -30.50 -0.96
CA PRO A 70 -21.61 -31.10 -1.03
C PRO A 70 -22.46 -30.35 -2.05
N ASN A 71 -23.28 -31.09 -2.82
CA ASN A 71 -24.34 -30.46 -3.58
C ASN A 71 -25.33 -29.85 -2.58
N ILE A 72 -25.08 -28.59 -2.21
CA ILE A 72 -25.81 -27.86 -1.18
C ILE A 72 -27.32 -27.94 -1.43
N ILE A 73 -27.73 -28.00 -2.70
CA ILE A 73 -29.12 -28.12 -3.13
C ILE A 73 -29.74 -29.46 -2.67
N GLU A 74 -29.05 -30.59 -2.87
CA GLU A 74 -29.52 -31.91 -2.40
C GLU A 74 -29.54 -32.00 -0.87
N VAL A 75 -28.58 -31.36 -0.19
CA VAL A 75 -28.55 -31.27 1.27
C VAL A 75 -29.76 -30.49 1.80
N TYR A 76 -30.23 -29.48 1.07
CA TYR A 76 -31.46 -28.73 1.39
C TYR A 76 -32.75 -29.46 0.99
N GLU A 77 -32.73 -30.33 -0.01
CA GLU A 77 -33.89 -31.13 -0.42
C GLU A 77 -34.18 -32.29 0.55
N GLY A 78 -33.16 -32.82 1.23
CA GLY A 78 -33.29 -33.86 2.25
C GLY A 78 -33.62 -33.38 3.67
N MET A 79 -33.70 -32.07 3.91
CA MET A 79 -34.05 -31.53 5.23
C MET A 79 -35.56 -31.64 5.49
N ASP A 80 -35.91 -32.30 6.60
CA ASP A 80 -37.28 -32.39 7.08
C ASP A 80 -37.84 -30.99 7.40
N ARG A 81 -38.84 -30.58 6.62
CA ARG A 81 -39.43 -29.23 6.68
C ARG A 81 -40.48 -29.11 7.78
N ASP A 82 -40.90 -30.22 8.41
CA ASP A 82 -41.98 -30.23 9.39
C ASP A 82 -41.59 -29.63 10.76
N GLY A 83 -40.31 -29.35 10.97
CA GLY A 83 -39.78 -28.64 12.16
C GLY A 83 -39.41 -27.18 11.94
N LEU A 84 -39.53 -26.64 10.71
CA LEU A 84 -39.11 -25.27 10.42
C LEU A 84 -40.25 -24.28 10.74
N PRO A 85 -40.00 -23.22 11.51
CA PRO A 85 -41.02 -22.24 11.84
C PRO A 85 -41.53 -21.56 10.57
N SER A 86 -42.84 -21.67 10.32
CA SER A 86 -43.51 -21.14 9.11
C SER A 86 -43.44 -19.62 8.96
N ARG A 87 -42.96 -18.92 9.99
CA ARG A 87 -42.62 -17.50 9.97
C ARG A 87 -41.40 -17.27 10.85
N VAL A 88 -40.27 -16.98 10.22
CA VAL A 88 -39.16 -16.27 10.89
C VAL A 88 -39.61 -14.82 11.04
N SER A 89 -40.06 -14.47 12.24
CA SER A 89 -40.25 -13.07 12.62
C SER A 89 -38.88 -12.47 12.90
N PHE A 90 -38.25 -11.87 11.89
CA PHE A 90 -37.30 -10.80 12.17
C PHE A 90 -38.11 -9.74 12.91
N GLY A 91 -37.75 -9.43 14.16
CA GLY A 91 -38.45 -8.41 14.94
C GLY A 91 -38.62 -7.12 14.13
N SER A 92 -39.53 -6.23 14.56
CA SER A 92 -39.74 -4.94 13.92
C SER A 92 -38.39 -4.33 13.55
N ILE A 93 -38.17 -4.10 12.25
CA ILE A 93 -37.02 -3.37 11.75
C ILE A 93 -37.08 -2.04 12.48
N VAL A 94 -36.32 -1.95 13.58
CA VAL A 94 -35.88 -0.65 14.05
C VAL A 94 -35.14 -0.14 12.84
N ASN A 95 -35.63 0.96 12.27
CA ASN A 95 -34.85 1.74 11.32
C ASN A 95 -33.60 2.15 12.09
N SER A 96 -32.60 1.27 12.14
CA SER A 96 -31.24 1.64 12.48
C SER A 96 -30.92 2.76 11.50
N GLU A 97 -30.42 3.86 12.04
CA GLU A 97 -29.95 4.99 11.26
C GLU A 97 -29.24 4.48 10.00
N PRO A 98 -29.50 5.09 8.83
CA PRO A 98 -28.97 4.58 7.58
C PRO A 98 -27.47 4.37 7.74
N LEU A 99 -27.03 3.10 7.62
CA LEU A 99 -25.62 2.76 7.49
C LEU A 99 -25.05 3.69 6.43
N GLN A 100 -24.22 4.66 6.85
CA GLN A 100 -23.48 5.50 5.91
C GLN A 100 -22.74 4.53 4.99
N LYS A 101 -23.13 4.49 3.73
CA LYS A 101 -22.48 3.63 2.74
C LYS A 101 -21.05 4.15 2.59
N GLU A 102 -20.09 3.36 3.05
CA GLU A 102 -18.67 3.65 2.87
C GLU A 102 -18.41 3.93 1.37
N PRO A 103 -17.68 5.00 1.02
CA PRO A 103 -17.45 5.36 -0.37
C PRO A 103 -16.63 4.27 -1.08
N ARG A 104 -16.80 4.12 -2.39
CA ARG A 104 -15.87 3.30 -3.19
C ARG A 104 -14.58 4.10 -3.39
N ILE A 105 -13.47 3.54 -2.92
CA ILE A 105 -12.16 4.16 -2.84
C ILE A 105 -11.28 3.60 -3.98
N HIS A 106 -10.58 4.45 -4.72
CA HIS A 106 -9.60 3.99 -5.70
C HIS A 106 -8.48 3.24 -4.96
N ARG A 107 -8.12 2.02 -5.38
CA ARG A 107 -7.29 1.10 -4.57
C ARG A 107 -5.96 1.68 -4.07
N GLN A 108 -5.32 2.56 -4.86
CA GLN A 108 -4.03 3.17 -4.50
C GLN A 108 -4.18 4.61 -3.99
N TYR A 109 -4.68 5.52 -4.84
CA TYR A 109 -4.82 6.95 -4.51
C TYR A 109 -6.08 7.32 -3.73
N GLY A 110 -6.91 6.36 -3.39
CA GLY A 110 -8.04 6.57 -2.50
C GLY A 110 -9.09 7.57 -2.99
N LYS A 111 -9.21 8.66 -2.24
CA LYS A 111 -10.09 9.81 -2.51
C LYS A 111 -9.42 10.91 -3.34
N TYR A 112 -8.13 10.77 -3.64
CA TYR A 112 -7.33 11.77 -4.35
C TYR A 112 -7.32 11.51 -5.84
N ASP A 113 -7.23 12.59 -6.60
CA ASP A 113 -6.88 12.50 -8.02
C ASP A 113 -5.42 12.02 -8.15
N VAL A 114 -5.15 11.23 -9.19
CA VAL A 114 -3.79 10.81 -9.50
C VAL A 114 -2.99 12.04 -9.92
N PRO A 115 -1.85 12.36 -9.28
CA PRO A 115 -1.08 13.55 -9.60
C PRO A 115 -0.66 13.57 -11.08
N PRO A 116 -0.75 14.70 -11.79
CA PRO A 116 -0.18 14.86 -13.13
C PRO A 116 1.28 14.40 -13.23
N THR A 117 2.09 14.69 -12.21
CA THR A 117 3.49 14.26 -12.11
C THR A 117 3.60 12.74 -12.11
N ILE A 118 2.73 12.03 -11.39
CA ILE A 118 2.68 10.56 -11.38
C ILE A 118 2.29 10.00 -12.75
N ASN A 119 1.26 10.56 -13.39
CA ASN A 119 0.87 10.14 -14.74
C ASN A 119 2.05 10.29 -15.71
N ARG A 120 2.78 11.39 -15.61
CA ARG A 120 3.96 11.63 -16.44
C ARG A 120 5.12 10.68 -16.11
N LEU A 121 5.28 10.28 -14.86
CA LEU A 121 6.26 9.27 -14.46
C LEU A 121 5.91 7.88 -15.02
N TYR A 122 4.62 7.50 -15.09
CA TYR A 122 4.22 6.26 -15.78
C TYR A 122 4.53 6.30 -17.28
N GLU A 123 4.31 7.45 -17.94
CA GLU A 123 4.70 7.63 -19.35
C GLU A 123 6.23 7.52 -19.52
N LEU A 124 6.98 8.09 -18.59
CA LEU A 124 8.45 8.00 -18.58
C LEU A 124 8.94 6.57 -18.31
N GLU A 125 8.29 5.82 -17.42
CA GLU A 125 8.58 4.40 -17.20
C GLU A 125 8.37 3.59 -18.48
N ALA A 126 7.29 3.85 -19.22
CA ALA A 126 7.05 3.20 -20.50
C ALA A 126 8.10 3.55 -21.57
N GLU A 127 8.67 4.75 -21.52
CA GLU A 127 9.74 5.21 -22.40
C GLU A 127 11.11 4.59 -22.04
N LEU A 128 11.49 4.65 -20.77
CA LEU A 128 12.81 4.25 -20.28
C LEU A 128 12.94 2.74 -19.98
N GLY A 129 11.82 2.06 -19.72
CA GLY A 129 11.81 0.66 -19.33
C GLY A 129 12.67 0.40 -18.10
N ARG A 130 13.63 -0.53 -18.20
CA ARG A 130 14.51 -0.91 -17.07
C ARG A 130 15.46 0.20 -16.62
N ASP A 131 15.70 1.21 -17.46
CA ASP A 131 16.57 2.32 -17.08
C ASP A 131 15.92 3.20 -16.00
N MET A 132 14.57 3.20 -15.91
CA MET A 132 13.85 3.86 -14.81
C MET A 132 14.28 3.31 -13.44
N ASP A 133 14.41 1.99 -13.34
CA ASP A 133 14.86 1.30 -12.14
C ASP A 133 16.38 1.45 -11.95
N MET A 134 17.16 0.97 -12.91
CA MET A 134 18.62 0.85 -12.77
C MET A 134 19.32 2.21 -12.59
N GLU A 135 18.89 3.21 -13.36
CA GLU A 135 19.57 4.51 -13.40
C GLU A 135 18.89 5.54 -12.48
N LEU A 136 17.57 5.53 -12.35
CA LEU A 136 16.86 6.50 -11.49
C LEU A 136 16.53 5.96 -10.11
N GLY A 137 16.53 4.63 -9.91
CA GLY A 137 16.06 4.01 -8.67
C GLY A 137 14.56 4.18 -8.46
N LEU A 138 13.78 4.16 -9.55
CA LEU A 138 12.34 4.34 -9.52
C LEU A 138 11.61 3.16 -10.17
N LEU A 139 11.03 2.32 -9.34
CA LEU A 139 10.00 1.35 -9.69
C LEU A 139 8.64 1.95 -9.35
N MET A 140 7.83 2.27 -10.35
CA MET A 140 6.53 2.90 -10.12
C MET A 140 5.54 1.90 -9.54
N GLN A 141 4.91 2.25 -8.42
CA GLN A 141 3.91 1.41 -7.79
C GLN A 141 2.58 1.56 -8.53
N LYS A 142 2.01 0.44 -8.99
CA LYS A 142 0.71 0.37 -9.69
C LYS A 142 -0.40 -0.24 -8.84
N TYR A 143 -0.02 -0.70 -7.65
CA TYR A 143 -0.90 -1.25 -6.63
C TYR A 143 -0.42 -0.72 -5.28
N ASP A 144 -1.32 -0.79 -4.32
CA ASP A 144 -1.02 -0.37 -2.97
C ASP A 144 -0.14 -1.42 -2.29
N PHE A 145 1.12 -1.06 -2.06
CA PHE A 145 2.12 -1.88 -1.41
C PHE A 145 2.55 -1.20 -0.12
N ARG A 146 2.13 -1.79 1.00
CA ARG A 146 2.30 -1.23 2.35
C ARG A 146 2.87 -2.29 3.28
N TYR A 147 3.77 -1.88 4.15
CA TYR A 147 4.22 -2.70 5.28
C TYR A 147 3.49 -2.27 6.55
N HIS A 148 3.57 -3.08 7.60
CA HIS A 148 2.99 -2.76 8.91
C HIS A 148 3.46 -1.40 9.47
N CYS A 149 4.65 -0.94 9.11
CA CYS A 149 5.18 0.38 9.48
C CYS A 149 4.71 1.52 8.56
N THR A 150 4.01 1.28 7.46
CA THR A 150 3.49 2.33 6.56
C THR A 150 2.22 2.95 7.14
N PRO A 151 2.21 4.23 7.57
CA PRO A 151 1.05 4.84 8.21
C PRO A 151 -0.21 4.83 7.31
N PRO A 152 -1.43 4.78 7.88
CA PRO A 152 -2.66 4.71 7.10
C PRO A 152 -2.91 5.94 6.23
N ASP A 153 -2.33 7.08 6.59
CA ASP A 153 -2.42 8.33 5.85
C ASP A 153 -1.30 8.52 4.81
N PHE A 154 -0.54 7.48 4.53
CA PHE A 154 0.49 7.47 3.48
C PHE A 154 -0.03 6.77 2.22
N ILE A 155 0.40 7.28 1.06
CA ILE A 155 0.09 6.68 -0.24
C ILE A 155 1.39 6.33 -0.97
N PRO A 156 1.75 5.04 -1.06
CA PRO A 156 2.91 4.59 -1.83
C PRO A 156 2.77 4.89 -3.32
N PHE A 157 3.83 5.41 -3.95
CA PHE A 157 3.83 5.71 -5.39
C PHE A 157 5.05 5.19 -6.15
N ALA A 158 6.19 4.97 -5.48
CA ALA A 158 7.39 4.42 -6.09
C ALA A 158 8.25 3.69 -5.06
N SER A 159 9.21 2.88 -5.51
CA SER A 159 10.25 2.30 -4.66
C SER A 159 11.59 2.22 -5.40
N PRO A 160 12.72 2.12 -4.67
CA PRO A 160 14.02 1.84 -5.24
C PRO A 160 14.31 0.34 -5.45
N GLY A 161 13.36 -0.55 -5.16
CA GLY A 161 13.51 -2.00 -5.37
C GLY A 161 14.41 -2.74 -4.38
N VAL A 162 14.87 -2.07 -3.32
CA VAL A 162 15.76 -2.61 -2.29
C VAL A 162 15.11 -2.53 -0.91
N ASP A 163 15.32 -3.56 -0.08
CA ASP A 163 14.96 -3.60 1.36
C ASP A 163 13.51 -3.25 1.72
N GLY A 164 12.58 -3.40 0.77
CA GLY A 164 11.19 -3.02 0.96
C GLY A 164 10.97 -1.50 1.08
N ILE A 165 12.00 -0.69 0.81
CA ILE A 165 11.91 0.76 0.85
C ILE A 165 10.85 1.22 -0.16
N HIS A 166 10.04 2.20 0.22
CA HIS A 166 9.07 2.81 -0.69
C HIS A 166 8.85 4.28 -0.35
N TYR A 167 8.47 5.04 -1.37
CA TYR A 167 8.20 6.47 -1.29
C TYR A 167 6.71 6.71 -1.27
N CYS A 168 6.29 7.56 -0.34
CA CYS A 168 4.88 7.81 -0.04
C CYS A 168 4.57 9.30 -0.07
N PHE A 169 3.37 9.63 -0.56
CA PHE A 169 2.75 10.91 -0.23
C PHE A 169 2.27 10.88 1.21
N VAL A 170 2.57 11.93 1.98
CA VAL A 170 2.05 12.14 3.33
C VAL A 170 0.79 12.99 3.21
N THR A 171 -0.36 12.39 3.47
CA THR A 171 -1.65 13.07 3.24
C THR A 171 -2.21 13.79 4.47
N ASP A 172 -1.55 13.62 5.61
CA ASP A 172 -1.91 14.24 6.88
C ASP A 172 -3.39 14.05 7.20
N PHE A 173 -3.81 12.78 7.15
CA PHE A 173 -5.20 12.35 7.37
C PHE A 173 -6.23 13.13 6.55
N GLY A 174 -5.90 13.48 5.30
CA GLY A 174 -6.81 14.20 4.42
C GLY A 174 -6.85 15.71 4.57
N THR A 175 -5.94 16.30 5.35
CA THR A 175 -5.77 17.76 5.37
C THR A 175 -5.14 18.26 4.06
N VAL A 176 -4.20 17.50 3.49
CA VAL A 176 -3.69 17.75 2.13
C VAL A 176 -4.80 17.44 1.13
N LYS A 177 -5.05 18.36 0.18
CA LYS A 177 -6.09 18.20 -0.86
C LYS A 177 -5.52 17.86 -2.22
N ASP A 178 -4.30 18.30 -2.48
CA ASP A 178 -3.58 18.08 -3.73
C ASP A 178 -2.26 17.35 -3.40
N LEU A 179 -2.13 16.13 -3.92
CA LEU A 179 -0.96 15.31 -3.72
C LEU A 179 0.30 15.87 -4.40
N GLU A 180 0.17 16.78 -5.38
CA GLU A 180 1.31 17.53 -5.91
C GLU A 180 1.97 18.43 -4.84
N GLN A 181 1.26 18.74 -3.75
CA GLN A 181 1.73 19.56 -2.63
C GLN A 181 2.03 18.75 -1.37
N ALA A 182 1.74 17.45 -1.35
CA ALA A 182 1.99 16.58 -0.21
C ALA A 182 3.48 16.38 0.00
N TYR A 183 3.93 16.40 1.26
CA TYR A 183 5.27 15.94 1.62
C TYR A 183 5.51 14.52 1.11
N ILE A 184 6.77 14.23 0.77
CA ILE A 184 7.20 12.90 0.40
C ILE A 184 7.99 12.31 1.56
N ALA A 185 7.60 11.13 1.99
CA ALA A 185 8.32 10.32 2.97
C ALA A 185 8.96 9.12 2.30
N ALA A 186 10.11 8.69 2.81
CA ALA A 186 10.62 7.35 2.60
C ALA A 186 10.21 6.48 3.79
N VAL A 187 9.80 5.24 3.50
CA VAL A 187 9.52 4.20 4.49
C VAL A 187 10.49 3.06 4.22
N SER A 188 11.29 2.69 5.22
CA SER A 188 12.28 1.61 5.21
C SER A 188 11.95 0.62 6.33
N PRO A 189 11.28 -0.51 6.01
CA PRO A 189 10.92 -1.52 7.00
C PRO A 189 12.12 -2.16 7.72
N MET A 190 13.32 -2.05 7.14
CA MET A 190 14.55 -2.62 7.68
C MET A 190 15.22 -1.70 8.72
N ASP A 191 14.88 -0.40 8.74
CA ASP A 191 15.40 0.57 9.71
C ASP A 191 14.54 0.57 10.99
N ILE A 192 14.62 -0.52 11.75
CA ILE A 192 13.84 -0.74 12.98
C ILE A 192 13.95 0.47 13.91
N ASP A 193 12.81 0.95 14.42
CA ASP A 193 12.65 2.12 15.32
C ASP A 193 12.96 3.48 14.68
N SER A 194 13.26 3.52 13.38
CA SER A 194 13.43 4.75 12.59
C SER A 194 12.98 4.52 11.13
N GLU A 195 11.87 3.79 10.96
CA GLU A 195 11.44 3.28 9.66
C GLU A 195 10.99 4.40 8.70
N ILE A 196 10.69 5.60 9.17
CA ILE A 196 10.05 6.64 8.36
C ILE A 196 10.78 7.98 8.50
N TRP A 197 10.99 8.67 7.38
CA TRP A 197 11.47 10.05 7.39
C TRP A 197 10.95 10.83 6.19
N ILE A 198 10.73 12.14 6.39
CA ILE A 198 10.44 13.07 5.30
C ILE A 198 11.69 13.29 4.45
N VAL A 199 11.55 13.12 3.13
CA VAL A 199 12.62 13.32 2.15
C VAL A 199 12.41 14.55 1.28
N ALA A 200 11.18 14.98 1.03
CA ALA A 200 10.93 16.17 0.23
C ALA A 200 9.65 16.90 0.63
N LYS A 201 9.60 18.21 0.32
CA LYS A 201 8.40 19.03 0.55
C LYS A 201 7.24 18.67 -0.38
N ASN A 202 7.55 18.19 -1.58
CA ASN A 202 6.58 17.76 -2.58
C ASN A 202 7.23 16.84 -3.62
N ILE A 203 6.42 16.28 -4.51
CA ILE A 203 6.88 15.36 -5.56
C ILE A 203 7.86 16.01 -6.54
N THR A 204 7.71 17.30 -6.84
CA THR A 204 8.65 18.02 -7.71
C THR A 204 10.03 18.11 -7.07
N ASP A 205 10.09 18.52 -5.79
CA ASP A 205 11.35 18.57 -5.06
C ASP A 205 11.95 17.16 -4.88
N PHE A 206 11.14 16.12 -4.68
CA PHE A 206 11.63 14.74 -4.68
C PHE A 206 12.35 14.38 -5.99
N LEU A 207 11.79 14.75 -7.15
CA LEU A 207 12.47 14.53 -8.43
C LEU A 207 13.74 15.38 -8.58
N ARG A 208 13.77 16.60 -8.01
CA ARG A 208 14.99 17.43 -7.97
C ARG A 208 16.08 16.81 -7.10
N ILE A 209 15.72 16.15 -5.99
CA ILE A 209 16.66 15.39 -5.16
C ILE A 209 17.27 14.26 -5.97
N LEU A 210 16.48 13.47 -6.71
CA LEU A 210 17.00 12.41 -7.59
C LEU A 210 18.01 12.95 -8.61
N CYS A 211 17.77 14.16 -9.12
CA CYS A 211 18.67 14.84 -10.05
C CYS A 211 19.96 15.37 -9.41
N THR A 212 19.95 15.57 -8.09
CA THR A 212 21.07 16.12 -7.33
C THR A 212 21.91 15.01 -6.74
N ASP A 213 21.30 14.18 -5.90
CA ASP A 213 21.91 13.02 -5.27
C ASP A 213 20.80 12.12 -4.70
N ARG A 214 20.52 10.99 -5.37
CA ARG A 214 19.52 10.02 -4.91
C ARG A 214 19.89 9.32 -3.61
N SER A 215 21.17 9.32 -3.23
CA SER A 215 21.67 8.54 -2.09
C SER A 215 21.08 9.02 -0.77
N VAL A 216 20.75 10.32 -0.67
CA VAL A 216 20.11 10.91 0.52
C VAL A 216 18.75 10.30 0.85
N LEU A 217 18.08 9.67 -0.13
CA LEU A 217 16.78 9.05 0.06
C LEU A 217 16.85 7.76 0.89
N TYR A 218 18.03 7.21 1.12
CA TYR A 218 18.26 5.98 1.88
C TYR A 218 18.76 6.23 3.32
N TYR A 219 18.96 7.49 3.72
CA TYR A 219 19.50 7.84 5.03
C TYR A 219 18.49 8.61 5.87
N ASN A 220 18.26 8.14 7.09
CA ASN A 220 17.39 8.76 8.08
C ASN A 220 18.15 9.72 9.02
N GLY A 221 17.44 10.65 9.66
CA GLY A 221 17.90 11.44 10.81
C GLY A 221 19.43 11.68 10.90
N SER A 222 20.06 10.98 11.84
CA SER A 222 21.48 11.05 12.17
C SER A 222 22.40 10.40 11.13
N THR A 223 21.95 9.35 10.44
CA THR A 223 22.73 8.72 9.36
C THR A 223 22.89 9.65 8.16
N LEU A 224 21.88 10.51 7.91
CA LEU A 224 21.94 11.54 6.88
C LEU A 224 22.98 12.62 7.23
N ASP A 225 23.07 13.05 8.48
CA ASP A 225 24.07 14.05 8.89
C ASP A 225 25.49 13.51 8.74
N VAL A 226 25.70 12.23 9.10
CA VAL A 226 26.97 11.53 8.87
C VAL A 226 27.27 11.40 7.37
N TYR A 227 26.27 11.09 6.55
CA TYR A 227 26.41 11.05 5.09
C TYR A 227 26.95 12.37 4.55
N PHE A 228 26.32 13.50 4.88
CA PHE A 228 26.77 14.81 4.40
C PHE A 228 28.15 15.22 4.92
N GLN A 229 28.53 14.81 6.13
CA GLN A 229 29.89 15.02 6.63
C GLN A 229 30.90 14.26 5.77
N SER A 230 30.64 12.98 5.49
CA SER A 230 31.51 12.14 4.67
C SER A 230 31.55 12.56 3.19
N ALA A 231 30.43 13.01 2.63
CA ALA A 231 30.33 13.46 1.24
C ALA A 231 31.17 14.72 1.00
N LYS A 232 31.17 15.67 1.95
CA LYS A 232 32.02 16.87 1.89
C LYS A 232 33.51 16.53 1.84
N GLU A 233 33.93 15.47 2.54
CA GLU A 233 35.33 15.00 2.52
C GLU A 233 35.70 14.34 1.19
N GLN A 234 34.74 13.67 0.53
CA GLN A 234 34.93 12.99 -0.75
C GLN A 234 34.84 13.92 -1.97
N GLU A 235 33.99 14.97 -1.93
CA GLU A 235 33.87 15.98 -2.99
C GLU A 235 35.20 16.72 -3.24
N LEU A 236 36.04 16.87 -2.21
CA LEU A 236 37.39 17.41 -2.32
C LEU A 236 38.33 16.54 -3.18
N GLN A 237 37.92 15.30 -3.51
CA GLN A 237 38.78 14.29 -4.12
C GLN A 237 38.24 13.71 -5.45
N GLN A 238 37.03 14.06 -5.90
CA GLN A 238 36.39 13.41 -7.06
C GLN A 238 36.14 14.34 -8.26
N GLU A 239 36.32 13.78 -9.47
CA GLU A 239 35.85 14.37 -10.73
C GLU A 239 34.33 14.13 -10.88
N LYS A 240 33.58 15.16 -11.30
CA LYS A 240 32.13 15.08 -11.51
C LYS A 240 31.80 13.96 -12.51
N GLN A 241 31.10 12.92 -12.04
CA GLN A 241 30.55 11.89 -12.91
C GLN A 241 29.53 12.48 -13.88
N GLN A 242 29.54 11.97 -15.10
CA GLN A 242 28.64 12.41 -16.16
C GLN A 242 27.22 11.87 -15.91
N LEU A 243 26.21 12.74 -15.98
CA LEU A 243 24.80 12.38 -15.78
C LEU A 243 24.37 11.28 -16.76
N SER A 244 23.69 10.23 -16.27
CA SER A 244 23.17 9.17 -17.13
C SER A 244 22.10 9.69 -18.10
N PRO A 245 21.90 9.06 -19.28
CA PRO A 245 20.89 9.48 -20.24
C PRO A 245 19.46 9.49 -19.66
N ALA A 246 19.14 8.51 -18.79
CA ALA A 246 17.86 8.45 -18.09
C ALA A 246 17.65 9.67 -17.20
N LEU A 247 18.69 10.08 -16.44
CA LEU A 247 18.61 11.25 -15.56
C LEU A 247 18.50 12.55 -16.35
N GLN A 248 19.20 12.67 -17.48
CA GLN A 248 19.04 13.80 -18.41
C GLN A 248 17.62 13.86 -18.97
N ARG A 249 17.04 12.70 -19.30
CA ARG A 249 15.67 12.61 -19.79
C ARG A 249 14.65 13.03 -18.73
N LEU A 250 14.80 12.56 -17.48
CA LEU A 250 13.98 13.00 -16.35
C LEU A 250 14.03 14.53 -16.20
N LYS A 251 15.24 15.11 -16.18
CA LYS A 251 15.43 16.57 -16.09
C LYS A 251 14.73 17.31 -17.23
N ALA A 252 14.82 16.81 -18.46
CA ALA A 252 14.19 17.45 -19.61
C ALA A 252 12.67 17.33 -19.60
N VAL A 253 12.11 16.19 -19.18
CA VAL A 253 10.65 15.96 -19.18
C VAL A 253 9.93 16.81 -18.14
N PHE A 254 10.57 17.03 -16.99
CA PHE A 254 9.99 17.76 -15.86
C PHE A 254 10.61 19.14 -15.66
N GLU A 255 11.47 19.59 -16.59
CA GLU A 255 12.17 20.88 -16.55
C GLU A 255 12.89 21.14 -15.21
N LEU A 256 13.56 20.11 -14.68
CA LEU A 256 14.11 20.10 -13.34
C LEU A 256 15.52 20.69 -13.28
N ASN A 257 15.77 21.42 -12.20
CA ASN A 257 17.10 21.87 -11.79
C ASN A 257 17.50 21.20 -10.48
N GLU A 258 18.81 20.93 -10.35
CA GLU A 258 19.42 20.43 -9.12
C GLU A 258 19.15 21.37 -7.94
N ILE A 259 19.23 20.82 -6.73
CA ILE A 259 19.13 21.57 -5.48
C ILE A 259 20.53 22.12 -5.16
N PRO A 260 20.73 23.45 -5.09
CA PRO A 260 22.07 24.02 -4.94
C PRO A 260 22.79 23.61 -3.65
N ASP A 261 22.07 23.59 -2.53
CA ASP A 261 22.56 23.06 -1.26
C ASP A 261 21.54 22.03 -0.74
N LEU A 262 21.83 20.76 -1.00
CA LEU A 262 20.96 19.66 -0.62
C LEU A 262 20.89 19.49 0.91
N PHE A 263 21.98 19.77 1.63
CA PHE A 263 22.00 19.66 3.09
C PHE A 263 21.10 20.72 3.73
N GLU A 264 21.26 21.98 3.33
CA GLU A 264 20.41 23.09 3.80
C GLU A 264 18.94 22.84 3.44
N TYR A 265 18.67 22.36 2.23
CA TYR A 265 17.31 21.98 1.83
C TYR A 265 16.71 20.91 2.74
N MET A 266 17.42 19.80 3.00
CA MET A 266 16.91 18.71 3.85
C MET A 266 16.63 19.20 5.28
N GLN A 267 17.47 20.07 5.85
CA GLN A 267 17.21 20.70 7.14
C GLN A 267 15.97 21.59 7.09
N SER A 268 15.83 22.42 6.05
CA SER A 268 14.68 23.31 5.89
C SER A 268 13.34 22.55 5.79
N VAL A 269 13.35 21.38 5.15
CA VAL A 269 12.17 20.51 5.03
C VAL A 269 11.75 19.97 6.40
N ARG A 270 12.70 19.48 7.19
CA ARG A 270 12.48 18.99 8.57
C ARG A 270 11.97 20.12 9.46
N GLU A 271 12.59 21.29 9.41
CA GLU A 271 12.15 22.46 10.18
C GLU A 271 10.76 22.95 9.78
N ALA A 272 10.45 22.97 8.48
CA ALA A 272 9.14 23.35 7.98
C ALA A 272 8.08 22.39 8.51
N ARG A 273 8.33 21.08 8.41
CA ARG A 273 7.42 20.06 8.93
C ARG A 273 7.17 20.21 10.43
N ASN A 274 8.23 20.41 11.22
CA ASN A 274 8.13 20.60 12.67
C ASN A 274 7.31 21.83 13.08
N LYS A 275 7.24 22.86 12.22
CA LYS A 275 6.41 24.06 12.46
C LYS A 275 4.93 23.85 12.13
N GLU A 276 4.61 22.86 11.32
CA GLU A 276 3.26 22.58 10.83
C GLU A 276 2.49 21.58 11.71
N ILE A 277 3.20 20.73 12.43
CA ILE A 277 2.60 19.73 13.33
C ILE A 277 2.11 20.35 14.64
N CYS A 278 1.00 19.84 15.16
CA CYS A 278 0.44 20.22 16.46
C CYS A 278 0.71 19.18 17.55
N ILE A 279 0.94 17.91 17.17
CA ILE A 279 1.30 16.82 18.07
C ILE A 279 2.47 16.04 17.47
N GLN A 280 3.54 15.89 18.24
CA GLN A 280 4.67 15.03 17.87
C GLN A 280 4.30 13.55 18.09
N THR A 281 4.64 12.70 17.12
CA THR A 281 4.48 11.23 17.18
C THR A 281 5.85 10.56 17.24
N LEU A 282 5.87 9.29 17.69
CA LEU A 282 7.09 8.48 17.82
C LEU A 282 7.77 8.21 16.49
N ASP A 283 7.01 8.12 15.40
CA ASP A 283 7.53 7.99 14.03
C ASP A 283 8.21 9.26 13.48
N THR A 284 8.26 10.33 14.28
CA THR A 284 8.82 11.66 13.96
C THR A 284 8.08 12.48 12.92
N ILE A 285 7.01 11.97 12.31
CA ILE A 285 6.27 12.66 11.25
C ILE A 285 5.26 13.67 11.81
N GLY A 286 4.68 13.38 12.97
CA GLY A 286 3.72 14.22 13.68
C GLY A 286 2.35 14.34 13.00
N VAL A 287 1.37 14.84 13.76
CA VAL A 287 0.00 15.11 13.29
C VAL A 287 -0.17 16.60 13.04
N MET A 288 -0.73 16.95 11.88
CA MET A 288 -1.14 18.32 11.56
C MET A 288 -2.53 18.64 12.12
N PRO A 289 -2.82 19.92 12.43
CA PRO A 289 -4.14 20.33 12.88
C PRO A 289 -5.18 20.07 11.78
N LEU A 290 -6.31 19.43 12.12
CA LEU A 290 -7.37 19.15 11.15
C LEU A 290 -8.12 20.42 10.71
N LEU A 291 -8.09 21.46 11.55
CA LEU A 291 -8.69 22.77 11.30
C LEU A 291 -7.60 23.85 11.27
N LEU A 292 -7.35 24.41 10.09
CA LEU A 292 -6.33 25.43 9.83
C LEU A 292 -6.46 26.70 10.70
N GLU A 293 -7.65 26.98 11.25
CA GLU A 293 -7.91 28.18 12.08
C GLU A 293 -7.35 28.08 13.51
N GLN A 294 -6.90 26.92 13.97
CA GLN A 294 -6.25 26.75 15.29
C GLN A 294 -4.72 26.90 15.24
N SER A 295 -4.21 27.54 14.19
CA SER A 295 -2.82 27.95 14.02
C SER A 295 -2.36 28.84 15.18
N ARG A 296 -1.56 28.28 16.12
CA ARG A 296 -0.45 28.94 16.87
C ARG A 296 0.09 28.20 18.11
N ALA A 297 -0.14 26.91 18.30
CA ALA A 297 0.65 26.15 19.27
C ALA A 297 1.84 25.49 18.56
N SER A 298 3.08 25.77 18.98
CA SER A 298 4.20 24.88 18.65
C SER A 298 3.83 23.49 19.13
N ALA A 299 4.17 22.45 18.37
CA ALA A 299 3.91 21.06 18.76
C ALA A 299 4.21 20.86 20.25
N ALA A 300 3.21 20.41 21.01
CA ALA A 300 3.49 19.91 22.34
C ALA A 300 4.48 18.74 22.20
N GLU A 301 5.37 18.56 23.19
CA GLU A 301 6.20 17.35 23.26
C GLU A 301 5.33 16.10 23.07
N PRO A 302 5.88 14.98 22.54
CA PRO A 302 5.13 13.73 22.44
C PRO A 302 4.38 13.47 23.74
N PHE A 303 3.05 13.32 23.69
CA PHE A 303 2.32 13.09 24.93
C PHE A 303 2.68 11.69 25.43
N PHE A 304 3.16 11.60 26.66
CA PHE A 304 3.54 10.32 27.25
C PHE A 304 2.28 9.48 27.48
N LEU A 305 2.22 8.34 26.80
CA LEU A 305 1.17 7.34 26.97
C LEU A 305 1.77 6.10 27.63
N ASP A 306 1.15 5.65 28.72
CA ASP A 306 1.47 4.34 29.29
C ASP A 306 0.76 3.27 28.45
N TRP A 307 1.53 2.62 27.58
CA TRP A 307 1.03 1.59 26.68
C TRP A 307 0.61 0.29 27.40
N GLU A 308 0.96 0.13 28.68
CA GLU A 308 0.50 -0.99 29.51
C GLU A 308 -0.91 -0.75 30.09
N ASP A 309 -1.35 0.51 30.17
CA ASP A 309 -2.68 0.88 30.68
C ASP A 309 -3.73 0.91 29.55
N GLU A 310 -4.18 -0.29 29.15
CA GLU A 310 -5.22 -0.47 28.12
C GLU A 310 -6.46 0.41 28.40
N GLN A 311 -6.87 0.57 29.67
CA GLN A 311 -8.06 1.37 30.00
C GLN A 311 -7.87 2.85 29.68
N SER A 312 -6.72 3.42 30.05
CA SER A 312 -6.40 4.81 29.74
C SER A 312 -6.32 5.08 28.24
N ILE A 313 -5.74 4.15 27.47
CA ILE A 313 -5.67 4.25 26.00
C ILE A 313 -7.07 4.25 25.38
N MET A 314 -7.92 3.30 25.79
CA MET A 314 -9.30 3.23 25.28
C MET A 314 -10.09 4.48 25.64
N GLN A 315 -9.91 5.02 26.86
CA GLN A 315 -10.60 6.25 27.27
C GLN A 315 -10.15 7.45 26.43
N LEU A 316 -8.86 7.56 26.13
CA LEU A 316 -8.33 8.62 25.27
C LEU A 316 -8.86 8.51 23.83
N LEU A 317 -8.91 7.30 23.27
CA LEU A 317 -9.48 7.09 21.93
C LEU A 317 -10.98 7.45 21.85
N LEU A 318 -11.71 7.41 22.97
CA LEU A 318 -13.11 7.84 23.05
C LEU A 318 -13.24 9.37 23.18
N ASP A 319 -12.56 9.97 24.15
CA ASP A 319 -12.86 11.33 24.61
C ASP A 319 -11.89 12.42 24.10
N ALA A 320 -10.72 12.04 23.60
CA ALA A 320 -9.70 13.01 23.21
C ALA A 320 -10.06 13.77 21.91
N SER A 321 -9.30 14.84 21.64
CA SER A 321 -9.43 15.57 20.39
C SER A 321 -9.09 14.68 19.19
N PRO A 322 -9.60 15.00 17.99
CA PRO A 322 -9.26 14.28 16.77
C PRO A 322 -7.74 14.07 16.59
N GLU A 323 -6.94 15.12 16.78
CA GLU A 323 -5.49 15.09 16.59
C GLU A 323 -4.81 14.11 17.57
N VAL A 324 -5.27 14.05 18.82
CA VAL A 324 -4.76 13.09 19.81
C VAL A 324 -5.11 11.66 19.38
N LYS A 325 -6.34 11.42 18.91
CA LYS A 325 -6.73 10.10 18.40
C LYS A 325 -5.83 9.65 17.24
N LEU A 326 -5.53 10.56 16.31
CA LEU A 326 -4.64 10.29 15.17
C LEU A 326 -3.21 10.00 15.59
N ALA A 327 -2.70 10.71 16.59
CA ALA A 327 -1.37 10.49 17.12
C ALA A 327 -1.27 9.12 17.83
N ILE A 328 -2.29 8.74 18.63
CA ILE A 328 -2.38 7.40 19.22
C ILE A 328 -2.37 6.32 18.14
N ILE A 329 -3.12 6.50 17.04
CA ILE A 329 -3.17 5.52 15.95
C ILE A 329 -1.79 5.33 15.32
N ARG A 330 -1.07 6.42 15.00
CA ARG A 330 0.29 6.35 14.45
C ARG A 330 1.27 5.71 15.42
N ASP A 331 1.28 6.12 16.67
CA ASP A 331 2.21 5.59 17.66
C ASP A 331 1.95 4.10 17.94
N ALA A 332 0.67 3.70 18.05
CA ALA A 332 0.29 2.31 18.22
C ALA A 332 0.74 1.44 17.04
N GLN A 333 0.68 1.98 15.82
CA GLN A 333 1.16 1.29 14.64
C GLN A 333 2.70 1.22 14.60
N HIS A 334 3.38 2.33 14.87
CA HIS A 334 4.84 2.40 14.93
C HIS A 334 5.40 1.41 15.95
N MET A 335 4.75 1.30 17.12
CA MET A 335 5.08 0.32 18.17
C MET A 335 4.59 -1.11 17.86
N LYS A 336 4.00 -1.35 16.69
CA LYS A 336 3.55 -2.68 16.21
C LYS A 336 2.48 -3.32 17.11
N LEU A 337 1.77 -2.51 17.90
CA LEU A 337 0.74 -2.96 18.83
C LEU A 337 -0.53 -3.38 18.10
N LEU A 338 -0.88 -2.70 17.01
CA LEU A 338 -2.09 -2.99 16.23
C LEU A 338 -2.10 -4.39 15.60
N MET A 339 -0.92 -5.00 15.40
CA MET A 339 -0.81 -6.36 14.87
C MET A 339 -1.18 -7.43 15.91
N ASN A 340 -0.97 -7.12 17.20
CA ASN A 340 -1.09 -8.10 18.28
C ASN A 340 -2.33 -7.86 19.14
N ASP A 341 -2.86 -6.63 19.16
CA ASP A 341 -4.02 -6.24 19.95
C ASP A 341 -5.21 -5.87 19.06
N ASN A 342 -6.09 -6.86 18.84
CA ASN A 342 -7.32 -6.69 18.07
C ASN A 342 -8.34 -5.76 18.75
N ARG A 343 -8.25 -5.55 20.08
CA ARG A 343 -9.14 -4.58 20.76
C ARG A 343 -8.69 -3.17 20.45
N LEU A 344 -7.39 -2.91 20.58
CA LEU A 344 -6.80 -1.62 20.21
C LEU A 344 -7.04 -1.31 18.73
N LEU A 345 -6.82 -2.28 17.84
CA LEU A 345 -7.15 -2.14 16.42
C LEU A 345 -8.60 -1.69 16.21
N LYS A 346 -9.57 -2.39 16.80
CA LYS A 346 -11.00 -2.05 16.65
C LYS A 346 -11.35 -0.67 17.20
N SER A 347 -10.68 -0.24 18.26
CA SER A 347 -10.83 1.11 18.82
C SER A 347 -10.25 2.17 17.88
N CYS A 348 -9.07 1.93 17.29
CA CYS A 348 -8.49 2.78 16.26
C CYS A 348 -9.37 2.86 15.01
N GLU A 349 -9.93 1.73 14.54
CA GLU A 349 -10.86 1.69 13.43
C GLU A 349 -12.11 2.54 13.70
N ARG A 350 -12.66 2.43 14.92
CA ARG A 350 -13.81 3.23 15.34
C ARG A 350 -13.48 4.72 15.32
N ALA A 351 -12.33 5.10 15.86
CA ALA A 351 -11.88 6.49 15.86
C ALA A 351 -11.76 7.05 14.43
N LEU A 352 -11.14 6.32 13.50
CA LEU A 352 -11.06 6.75 12.09
C LEU A 352 -12.45 6.88 11.44
N LYS A 353 -13.36 5.96 11.75
CA LYS A 353 -14.75 6.00 11.25
C LYS A 353 -15.53 7.20 11.79
N GLU A 354 -15.41 7.50 13.08
CA GLU A 354 -16.02 8.67 13.72
C GLU A 354 -15.52 9.99 13.10
N LEU A 355 -14.24 10.03 12.70
CA LEU A 355 -13.63 11.16 12.02
C LEU A 355 -13.93 11.22 10.51
N GLY A 356 -14.62 10.23 9.96
CA GLY A 356 -14.92 10.15 8.52
C GLY A 356 -13.70 9.86 7.63
N LEU A 357 -12.63 9.31 8.21
CA LEU A 357 -11.36 9.02 7.55
C LEU A 357 -11.36 7.62 6.93
N TYR A 358 -12.27 7.41 5.97
CA TYR A 358 -12.53 6.09 5.39
C TYR A 358 -11.39 5.54 4.54
N HIS A 359 -10.59 6.39 3.91
CA HIS A 359 -9.42 5.95 3.14
C HIS A 359 -8.33 5.44 4.07
N GLU A 360 -8.06 6.19 5.14
CA GLU A 360 -7.10 5.84 6.17
C GLU A 360 -7.57 4.58 6.93
N LEU A 361 -8.87 4.42 7.16
CA LEU A 361 -9.45 3.19 7.71
C LEU A 361 -9.22 1.97 6.80
N TYR A 362 -9.46 2.11 5.49
CA TYR A 362 -9.19 1.04 4.51
C TYR A 362 -7.71 0.65 4.56
N ASN A 363 -6.85 1.66 4.52
CA ASN A 363 -5.40 1.53 4.59
C ASN A 363 -4.89 0.84 5.86
N LEU A 364 -5.53 1.09 7.01
CA LEU A 364 -5.19 0.44 8.27
C LEU A 364 -5.53 -1.05 8.27
N ARG A 365 -6.63 -1.44 7.61
CA ARG A 365 -7.10 -2.83 7.55
C ARG A 365 -6.26 -3.72 6.65
N GLU A 366 -5.79 -3.17 5.54
CA GLU A 366 -4.91 -3.88 4.58
C GLU A 366 -3.56 -4.26 5.19
N LEU A 367 -3.21 -3.80 6.40
CA LEU A 367 -1.98 -4.16 7.11
C LEU A 367 -2.05 -5.56 7.78
N ILE A 368 -3.24 -6.14 7.93
CA ILE A 368 -3.51 -7.24 8.87
C ILE A 368 -4.06 -8.51 8.18
N ASP A 369 -4.35 -8.45 6.87
CA ASP A 369 -4.82 -9.59 6.06
C ASP A 369 -3.71 -10.32 5.28
#